data_AF-A0A2Z3HBE6-F1
#
_entry.id   AF-A0A2Z3HBE6-F1
#
_cell.length_a   1.000
_cell.length_b   1.000
_cell.length_c   1.000
_cell.angle_alpha   90.00
_cell.angle_beta   90.00
_cell.angle_gamma   90.00
#
_symmetry.space_group_name_H-M   'P 1'
#
loop_
_entity.id
_entity.type
_entity.pdbx_description
1 polymer ?
#
loop_
_entity_poly.entity_id
_entity_poly.type
_entity_poly.pdbx_seq_one_letter_code
_entity_poly.pdbx_strand_id
1 'polypeptide(L)'
;MTYSLRLVVGCAALAAGLWTLAGNGTAGTPGLPTDSYKKAAEADLKFLQKRLSELAKSAEPSIRSAKPAVAVTLLIAAYADVLGDKALKDDVLKVGEAINAKKYKDADALAQKLAIKPGGGKAGGDLPKLDAFEKAKDKDVTYLPTTMKLFSNTTVLKLPSGMNIEKDLKDWTAKGSAVKLDPAAVELLAVRSAVLNEYAHDYPNEKARTSPQNLKEWQKFSKDSVDLSKELIAEATKKAPDFKALRTKLTALEATCTNCHGKYRFDD
;
A
#
# COMPACT_ATOMS: atom_id res chain seq x y z
N MET A 1 -18.81 -55.23 -29.32
CA MET A 1 -19.35 -53.87 -29.39
C MET A 1 -20.24 -53.65 -28.18
N THR A 2 -19.81 -52.80 -27.25
CA THR A 2 -20.69 -52.07 -26.31
C THR A 2 -19.82 -51.06 -25.57
N TYR A 3 -20.10 -49.78 -25.78
CA TYR A 3 -19.40 -48.64 -25.19
C TYR A 3 -19.84 -48.44 -23.74
N SER A 4 -18.90 -48.16 -22.83
CA SER A 4 -19.21 -47.63 -21.50
C SER A 4 -18.77 -46.16 -21.42
N LEU A 5 -19.77 -45.27 -21.53
CA LEU A 5 -19.66 -43.86 -21.19
C LEU A 5 -19.27 -43.71 -19.71
N ARG A 6 -18.17 -43.00 -19.42
CA ARG A 6 -17.92 -42.45 -18.08
C ARG A 6 -18.51 -41.04 -18.02
N LEU A 7 -19.66 -40.95 -17.36
CA LEU A 7 -20.33 -39.71 -16.99
C LEU A 7 -19.52 -38.99 -15.91
N VAL A 8 -19.21 -37.74 -16.21
CA VAL A 8 -18.73 -36.72 -15.28
C VAL A 8 -19.93 -36.26 -14.44
N VAL A 9 -19.90 -36.53 -13.14
CA VAL A 9 -20.75 -35.92 -12.09
C VAL A 9 -19.81 -35.78 -10.90
N GLY A 10 -19.41 -34.59 -10.46
CA GLY A 10 -20.29 -33.54 -9.96
C GLY A 10 -20.15 -33.50 -8.44
N CYS A 11 -19.16 -32.79 -7.93
CA CYS A 11 -19.05 -32.42 -6.52
C CYS A 11 -18.93 -30.90 -6.42
N ALA A 12 -20.05 -30.25 -6.74
CA ALA A 12 -20.36 -28.91 -6.27
C ALA A 12 -21.05 -29.06 -4.90
N ALA A 13 -20.34 -28.83 -3.80
CA ALA A 13 -20.94 -28.57 -2.49
C ALA A 13 -19.88 -28.07 -1.50
N LEU A 14 -19.75 -26.73 -1.39
CA LEU A 14 -19.54 -25.96 -0.14
C LEU A 14 -19.28 -24.49 -0.52
N ALA A 15 -20.29 -23.85 -1.10
CA ALA A 15 -20.36 -22.40 -1.28
C ALA A 15 -21.71 -21.92 -0.74
N ALA A 16 -21.98 -22.20 0.53
CA ALA A 16 -23.14 -21.69 1.25
C ALA A 16 -22.73 -21.48 2.71
N GLY A 17 -22.31 -20.27 3.05
CA GLY A 17 -21.91 -19.94 4.43
C GLY A 17 -21.17 -18.64 4.68
N LEU A 18 -21.05 -17.72 3.72
CA LEU A 18 -20.34 -16.44 3.88
C LEU A 18 -21.11 -15.23 3.31
N TRP A 19 -22.42 -15.23 3.48
CA TRP A 19 -23.30 -14.09 3.13
C TRP A 19 -23.94 -13.45 4.37
N THR A 20 -23.20 -13.42 5.49
CA THR A 20 -23.56 -12.60 6.64
C THR A 20 -22.65 -11.37 6.69
N LEU A 21 -23.29 -10.21 6.47
CA LEU A 21 -22.81 -8.87 6.83
C LEU A 21 -21.71 -8.25 5.94
N ALA A 22 -22.02 -8.01 4.67
CA ALA A 22 -21.50 -6.83 3.99
C ALA A 22 -22.23 -5.60 4.56
N GLY A 23 -21.87 -5.18 5.77
CA GLY A 23 -22.12 -3.80 6.15
C GLY A 23 -21.39 -2.91 5.15
N ASN A 24 -21.98 -1.78 4.78
CA ASN A 24 -21.30 -0.66 4.14
C ASN A 24 -20.28 -0.06 5.13
N GLY A 25 -19.36 -0.86 5.66
CA GLY A 25 -18.21 -0.37 6.38
C GLY A 25 -17.45 0.50 5.43
N THR A 26 -17.27 1.76 5.78
CA THR A 26 -16.26 2.59 5.14
C THR A 26 -14.95 1.81 5.21
N ALA A 27 -14.32 1.59 4.06
CA ALA A 27 -13.01 0.96 4.03
C ALA A 27 -12.07 1.86 4.86
N GLY A 28 -11.33 1.21 5.75
CA GLY A 28 -10.47 1.89 6.71
C GLY A 28 -9.09 1.26 6.68
N THR A 29 -8.24 1.67 7.61
CA THR A 29 -6.96 0.98 7.84
C THR A 29 -7.16 -0.54 7.98
N PRO A 30 -6.46 -1.38 7.18
CA PRO A 30 -6.66 -2.82 7.21
C PRO A 30 -6.47 -3.41 8.61
N GLY A 31 -7.27 -4.41 8.97
CA GLY A 31 -7.10 -5.16 10.22
C GLY A 31 -5.83 -6.04 10.22
N LEU A 32 -4.67 -5.44 10.46
CA LEU A 32 -3.36 -6.11 10.57
C LEU A 32 -2.87 -6.10 12.02
N PRO A 33 -1.89 -6.96 12.39
CA PRO A 33 -1.26 -6.91 13.70
C PRO A 33 -0.65 -5.52 14.00
N THR A 34 -0.93 -4.98 15.19
CA THR A 34 -0.41 -3.67 15.63
C THR A 34 1.12 -3.60 15.60
N ASP A 35 1.81 -4.71 15.90
CA ASP A 35 3.28 -4.79 15.84
C ASP A 35 3.81 -4.59 14.40
N SER A 36 3.13 -5.15 13.40
CA SER A 36 3.48 -4.95 11.99
C SER A 36 3.32 -3.50 11.56
N TYR A 37 2.26 -2.83 12.03
CA TYR A 37 2.10 -1.38 11.83
C TYR A 37 3.21 -0.56 12.49
N LYS A 38 3.62 -0.93 13.71
CA LYS A 38 4.72 -0.26 14.40
C LYS A 38 6.03 -0.37 13.62
N LYS A 39 6.40 -1.57 13.16
CA LYS A 39 7.60 -1.79 12.34
C LYS A 39 7.55 -1.00 11.03
N ALA A 40 6.39 -1.00 10.36
CA ALA A 40 6.19 -0.22 9.15
C ALA A 40 6.34 1.28 9.40
N ALA A 41 5.73 1.80 10.46
CA ALA A 41 5.88 3.20 10.86
C ALA A 41 7.34 3.57 11.14
N GLU A 42 8.09 2.73 11.85
CA GLU A 42 9.51 2.98 12.12
C GLU A 42 10.37 3.00 10.85
N ALA A 43 10.14 2.05 9.94
CA ALA A 43 10.85 1.98 8.67
C ALA A 43 10.52 3.19 7.76
N ASP A 44 9.24 3.54 7.69
CA ASP A 44 8.74 4.60 6.81
C ASP A 44 9.07 5.99 7.35
N LEU A 45 9.09 6.18 8.68
CA LEU A 45 9.56 7.41 9.30
C LEU A 45 11.04 7.66 9.00
N LYS A 46 11.89 6.63 9.08
CA LYS A 46 13.31 6.73 8.70
C LYS A 46 13.46 7.11 7.22
N PHE A 47 12.67 6.50 6.34
CA PHE A 47 12.65 6.86 4.92
C PHE A 47 12.25 8.33 4.73
N LEU A 48 11.16 8.77 5.38
CA LEU A 48 10.65 10.14 5.27
C LEU A 48 11.68 11.16 5.71
N GLN A 49 12.28 10.97 6.89
CA GLN A 49 13.32 11.85 7.44
C GLN A 49 14.53 11.94 6.51
N LYS A 50 15.01 10.80 5.99
CA LYS A 50 16.13 10.78 5.03
C LYS A 50 15.76 11.54 3.75
N ARG A 51 14.60 11.23 3.17
CA ARG A 51 14.14 11.83 1.91
C ARG A 51 13.96 13.35 2.04
N LEU A 52 13.40 13.83 3.16
CA LEU A 52 13.23 15.26 3.37
C LEU A 52 14.55 15.99 3.58
N SER A 53 15.51 15.37 4.26
CA SER A 53 16.87 15.92 4.38
C SER A 53 17.55 16.06 3.01
N GLU A 54 17.36 15.08 2.10
CA GLU A 54 17.85 15.15 0.72
C GLU A 54 17.17 16.27 -0.08
N LEU A 55 15.84 16.37 0.01
CA LEU A 55 15.06 17.40 -0.69
C LEU A 55 15.38 18.82 -0.18
N ALA A 56 15.58 19.00 1.13
CA ALA A 56 15.88 20.28 1.75
C ALA A 56 17.26 20.85 1.36
N LYS A 57 18.19 19.97 0.94
CA LYS A 57 19.54 20.34 0.44
C LYS A 57 19.56 20.61 -1.06
N SER A 58 18.52 20.21 -1.79
CA SER A 58 18.44 20.43 -3.24
C SER A 58 18.11 21.88 -3.56
N ALA A 59 18.85 22.49 -4.49
CA ALA A 59 18.54 23.83 -5.00
C ALA A 59 17.21 23.84 -5.78
N GLU A 60 16.96 22.77 -6.54
CA GLU A 60 15.76 22.61 -7.38
C GLU A 60 15.13 21.22 -7.17
N PRO A 61 14.48 20.97 -6.02
CA PRO A 61 13.83 19.69 -5.76
C PRO A 61 12.70 19.42 -6.77
N SER A 62 12.80 18.32 -7.51
CA SER A 62 11.74 17.90 -8.43
C SER A 62 10.48 17.47 -7.67
N ILE A 63 9.32 17.96 -8.11
CA ILE A 63 8.00 17.52 -7.60
C ILE A 63 7.87 15.98 -7.69
N ARG A 64 8.39 15.37 -8.76
CA ARG A 64 8.36 13.90 -8.94
C ARG A 64 9.15 13.17 -7.84
N SER A 65 10.20 13.79 -7.30
CA SER A 65 11.00 13.24 -6.20
C SER A 65 10.39 13.50 -4.82
N ALA A 66 9.47 14.48 -4.71
CA ALA A 66 8.74 14.82 -3.48
C ALA A 66 7.48 13.96 -3.26
N LYS A 67 6.81 13.50 -4.34
CA LYS A 67 5.60 12.66 -4.26
C LYS A 67 5.74 11.42 -3.34
N PRO A 68 6.85 10.66 -3.36
CA PRO A 68 7.05 9.57 -2.41
C PRO A 68 7.01 10.00 -0.94
N ALA A 69 7.55 11.19 -0.63
CA ALA A 69 7.50 11.70 0.74
C ALA A 69 6.06 12.01 1.16
N VAL A 70 5.25 12.62 0.27
CA VAL A 70 3.81 12.84 0.53
C VAL A 70 3.08 11.51 0.74
N ALA A 71 3.30 10.52 -0.12
CA ALA A 71 2.67 9.20 0.04
C ALA A 71 3.04 8.54 1.37
N VAL A 72 4.30 8.63 1.80
CA VAL A 72 4.73 8.10 3.09
C VAL A 72 4.10 8.86 4.26
N THR A 73 3.85 10.17 4.16
CA THR A 73 3.11 10.88 5.22
C THR A 73 1.68 10.34 5.41
N LEU A 74 1.00 9.98 4.32
CA LEU A 74 -0.32 9.35 4.37
C LEU A 74 -0.25 7.94 5.00
N LEU A 75 0.75 7.14 4.63
CA LEU A 75 0.96 5.82 5.24
C LEU A 75 1.24 5.92 6.74
N ILE A 76 2.16 6.77 7.17
CA ILE A 76 2.48 6.97 8.59
C ILE A 76 1.26 7.49 9.35
N ALA A 77 0.46 8.41 8.78
CA ALA A 77 -0.77 8.87 9.41
C ALA A 77 -1.78 7.72 9.60
N ALA A 78 -1.84 6.78 8.65
CA ALA A 78 -2.72 5.63 8.71
C ALA A 78 -2.23 4.66 9.82
N TYR A 79 -0.92 4.44 9.89
CA TYR A 79 -0.31 3.62 10.95
C TYR A 79 -0.53 4.24 12.32
N ALA A 80 -0.36 5.56 12.44
CA ALA A 80 -0.54 6.30 13.68
C ALA A 80 -1.95 6.16 14.23
N ASP A 81 -2.97 6.12 13.37
CA ASP A 81 -4.36 5.89 13.77
C ASP A 81 -4.55 4.50 14.41
N VAL A 82 -4.03 3.45 13.77
CA VAL A 82 -4.08 2.07 14.29
C VAL A 82 -3.28 1.94 15.58
N LEU A 83 -2.15 2.65 15.68
CA LEU A 83 -1.29 2.69 16.86
C LEU A 83 -1.88 3.56 17.97
N GLY A 84 -2.96 4.31 17.74
CA GLY A 84 -3.54 5.24 18.72
C GLY A 84 -2.64 6.45 19.02
N ASP A 85 -1.71 6.78 18.12
CA ASP A 85 -0.79 7.90 18.24
C ASP A 85 -1.35 9.12 17.50
N LYS A 86 -2.32 9.79 18.14
CA LYS A 86 -2.98 10.96 17.56
C LYS A 86 -1.98 12.09 17.26
N ALA A 87 -0.97 12.27 18.12
CA ALA A 87 0.03 13.31 17.94
C ALA A 87 0.86 13.07 16.67
N LEU A 88 1.34 11.84 16.46
CA LEU A 88 2.04 11.47 15.22
C LEU A 88 1.14 11.66 13.99
N LYS A 89 -0.13 11.26 14.05
CA LYS A 89 -1.09 11.44 12.95
C LYS A 89 -1.20 12.93 12.57
N ASP A 90 -1.47 13.79 13.54
CA ASP A 90 -1.64 15.23 13.29
C ASP A 90 -0.33 15.87 12.78
N ASP A 91 0.82 15.53 13.38
CA ASP A 91 2.10 16.13 13.03
C ASP A 91 2.65 15.65 11.69
N VAL A 92 2.47 14.38 11.33
CA VAL A 92 2.91 13.88 10.02
C VAL A 92 2.06 14.42 8.88
N LEU A 93 0.77 14.71 9.12
CA LEU A 93 -0.06 15.39 8.12
C LEU A 93 0.42 16.84 7.91
N LYS A 94 0.87 17.56 8.94
CA LYS A 94 1.51 18.88 8.79
C LYS A 94 2.79 18.80 7.94
N VAL A 95 3.57 17.72 8.08
CA VAL A 95 4.72 17.45 7.19
C VAL A 95 4.23 17.29 5.75
N GLY A 96 3.19 16.49 5.51
CA GLY A 96 2.57 16.32 4.19
C GLY A 96 2.13 17.64 3.55
N GLU A 97 1.46 18.50 4.33
CA GLU A 97 1.04 19.84 3.88
C GLU A 97 2.24 20.74 3.54
N ALA A 98 3.30 20.72 4.35
CA ALA A 98 4.52 21.48 4.05
C ALA A 98 5.19 21.01 2.75
N ILE A 99 5.22 19.69 2.48
CA ILE A 99 5.74 19.13 1.22
C ILE A 99 4.91 19.60 0.03
N ASN A 100 3.57 19.54 0.14
CA ASN A 100 2.66 20.00 -0.91
C ASN A 100 2.80 21.51 -1.20
N ALA A 101 3.05 22.31 -0.16
CA ALA A 101 3.36 23.73 -0.29
C ALA A 101 4.79 24.02 -0.77
N LYS A 102 5.58 22.99 -1.15
CA LYS A 102 6.99 23.07 -1.56
C LYS A 102 7.93 23.68 -0.50
N LYS A 103 7.54 23.64 0.77
CA LYS A 103 8.33 24.13 1.92
C LYS A 103 9.22 23.02 2.47
N TYR A 104 10.18 22.54 1.67
CA TYR A 104 10.94 21.33 1.98
C TYR A 104 11.84 21.45 3.22
N LYS A 105 12.39 22.64 3.51
CA LYS A 105 13.17 22.88 4.73
C LYS A 105 12.30 22.82 5.99
N ASP A 106 11.11 23.40 5.94
CA ASP A 106 10.14 23.36 7.04
C ASP A 106 9.64 21.92 7.26
N ALA A 107 9.33 21.21 6.16
CA ALA A 107 8.94 19.81 6.19
C ALA A 107 10.02 18.92 6.84
N ASP A 108 11.29 19.10 6.48
CA ASP A 108 12.41 18.39 7.11
C ASP A 108 12.50 18.70 8.61
N ALA A 109 12.48 19.97 9.00
CA ALA A 109 12.54 20.38 10.41
C ALA A 109 11.38 19.82 11.26
N LEU A 110 10.18 19.70 10.67
CA LEU A 110 9.04 19.05 11.30
C LEU A 110 9.25 17.53 11.39
N ALA A 111 9.69 16.88 10.31
CA ALA A 111 9.89 15.43 10.25
C ALA A 111 10.97 14.92 11.22
N GLN A 112 12.02 15.71 11.47
CA GLN A 112 13.07 15.35 12.45
C GLN A 112 12.55 15.30 13.90
N LYS A 113 11.40 15.93 14.20
CA LYS A 113 10.80 15.93 15.53
C LYS A 113 9.79 14.80 15.73
N LEU A 114 9.40 14.11 14.66
CA LEU A 114 8.45 13.02 14.74
C LEU A 114 9.05 11.84 15.51
N ALA A 115 8.22 11.24 16.35
CA ALA A 115 8.55 10.03 17.10
C ALA A 115 7.27 9.20 17.24
N ILE A 116 7.43 7.88 17.17
CA ILE A 116 6.33 6.94 17.32
C ILE A 116 6.11 6.68 18.81
N LYS A 117 4.91 7.01 19.30
CA LYS A 117 4.46 6.85 20.68
C LYS A 117 3.13 6.11 20.68
N PRO A 118 3.15 4.77 20.55
CA PRO A 118 1.92 3.98 20.49
C PRO A 118 1.06 4.18 21.73
N GLY A 119 -0.25 4.27 21.52
CA GLY A 119 -1.30 4.34 22.54
C GLY A 119 -2.31 3.19 22.40
N GLY A 120 -3.51 3.38 22.97
CA GLY A 120 -4.61 2.40 22.93
C GLY A 120 -5.43 2.44 21.63
N GLY A 121 -4.76 2.35 20.48
CA GLY A 121 -5.40 2.43 19.17
C GLY A 121 -6.26 1.22 18.79
N LYS A 122 -7.10 1.37 17.78
CA LYS A 122 -7.89 0.30 17.15
C LYS A 122 -7.72 0.36 15.64
N ALA A 123 -7.66 -0.80 14.99
CA ALA A 123 -7.68 -0.89 13.53
C ALA A 123 -9.06 -0.53 12.97
N GLY A 124 -9.10 -0.09 11.70
CA GLY A 124 -10.34 0.16 10.97
C GLY A 124 -10.84 1.61 11.01
N GLY A 125 -9.99 2.57 11.39
CA GLY A 125 -10.30 4.00 11.23
C GLY A 125 -10.16 4.45 9.78
N ASP A 126 -10.84 5.54 9.42
CA ASP A 126 -10.83 6.12 8.08
C ASP A 126 -9.41 6.39 7.58
N LEU A 127 -9.17 6.18 6.28
CA LEU A 127 -7.90 6.53 5.67
C LEU A 127 -7.59 8.03 5.86
N PRO A 128 -6.36 8.39 6.26
CA PRO A 128 -5.96 9.78 6.39
C PRO A 128 -6.10 10.57 5.09
N LYS A 129 -6.46 11.83 5.25
CA LYS A 129 -6.65 12.79 4.16
C LYS A 129 -5.74 13.99 4.39
N LEU A 130 -5.28 14.58 3.29
CA LEU A 130 -4.56 15.86 3.29
C LEU A 130 -5.52 16.95 2.80
N ASP A 131 -5.58 18.06 3.52
CA ASP A 131 -6.45 19.19 3.19
C ASP A 131 -6.16 19.72 1.79
N ALA A 132 -4.88 19.78 1.40
CA ALA A 132 -4.49 20.18 0.05
C ALA A 132 -5.08 19.26 -1.03
N PHE A 133 -5.21 17.97 -0.75
CA PHE A 133 -5.76 16.99 -1.69
C PHE A 133 -7.29 17.04 -1.68
N GLU A 134 -7.91 17.26 -0.53
CA GLU A 134 -9.37 17.42 -0.43
C GLU A 134 -9.87 18.69 -1.14
N LYS A 135 -9.04 19.72 -1.24
CA LYS A 135 -9.33 20.96 -2.00
C LYS A 135 -9.03 20.85 -3.49
N ALA A 136 -8.35 19.79 -3.93
CA ALA A 136 -8.08 19.57 -5.35
C ALA A 136 -9.38 19.23 -6.09
N LYS A 137 -9.52 19.72 -7.32
CA LYS A 137 -10.70 19.48 -8.15
C LYS A 137 -10.92 17.99 -8.41
N ASP A 138 -9.84 17.24 -8.64
CA ASP A 138 -9.87 15.81 -8.94
C ASP A 138 -9.06 15.02 -7.90
N LYS A 139 -9.72 14.64 -6.80
CA LYS A 139 -9.09 13.93 -5.67
C LYS A 139 -8.42 12.63 -6.11
N ASP A 140 -8.99 11.93 -7.08
CA ASP A 140 -8.47 10.66 -7.60
C ASP A 140 -7.19 10.84 -8.42
N VAL A 141 -6.99 12.02 -9.02
CA VAL A 141 -5.74 12.40 -9.69
C VAL A 141 -4.68 12.84 -8.68
N THR A 142 -5.07 12.95 -7.40
CA THR A 142 -4.21 13.45 -6.33
C THR A 142 -3.77 12.32 -5.39
N TYR A 143 -4.70 11.60 -4.76
CA TYR A 143 -4.37 10.53 -3.82
C TYR A 143 -3.72 9.34 -4.51
N LEU A 144 -4.41 8.71 -5.46
CA LEU A 144 -3.96 7.46 -6.07
C LEU A 144 -2.61 7.62 -6.81
N PRO A 145 -2.40 8.59 -7.73
CA PRO A 145 -1.10 8.81 -8.35
C PRO A 145 0.03 9.15 -7.36
N THR A 146 -0.30 9.78 -6.23
CA THR A 146 0.69 10.07 -5.18
C THR A 146 1.06 8.80 -4.44
N THR A 147 0.09 8.06 -3.92
CA THR A 147 0.32 6.83 -3.14
C THR A 147 0.98 5.74 -4.00
N MET A 148 0.55 5.57 -5.25
CA MET A 148 1.14 4.62 -6.19
C MET A 148 2.59 4.97 -6.58
N LYS A 149 3.05 6.20 -6.31
CA LYS A 149 4.45 6.57 -6.58
C LYS A 149 5.44 5.75 -5.77
N LEU A 150 5.04 5.14 -4.66
CA LEU A 150 5.87 4.24 -3.86
C LEU A 150 6.25 2.95 -4.61
N PHE A 151 5.42 2.49 -5.55
CA PHE A 151 5.71 1.35 -6.42
C PHE A 151 6.80 1.65 -7.44
N SER A 152 7.00 2.92 -7.78
CA SER A 152 7.92 3.33 -8.84
C SER A 152 9.38 2.98 -8.51
N ASN A 153 10.08 2.49 -9.53
CA ASN A 153 11.52 2.20 -9.51
C ASN A 153 12.34 3.21 -10.33
N THR A 154 11.72 4.26 -10.86
CA THR A 154 12.41 5.22 -11.72
C THR A 154 13.25 6.17 -10.88
N THR A 155 14.44 6.51 -11.35
CA THR A 155 15.28 7.54 -10.72
C THR A 155 15.00 8.90 -11.33
N VAL A 156 14.83 9.92 -10.50
CA VAL A 156 14.72 11.33 -10.93
C VAL A 156 15.88 12.09 -10.28
N LEU A 157 16.74 12.72 -11.09
CA LEU A 157 17.93 13.43 -10.63
C LEU A 157 18.85 12.55 -9.76
N LYS A 158 19.07 11.30 -10.17
CA LYS A 158 19.85 10.27 -9.44
C LYS A 158 19.28 9.86 -8.07
N LEU A 159 18.11 10.36 -7.68
CA LEU A 159 17.39 9.92 -6.49
C LEU A 159 16.27 8.95 -6.88
N PRO A 160 16.05 7.84 -6.16
CA PRO A 160 14.90 6.98 -6.38
C PRO A 160 13.60 7.78 -6.28
N SER A 161 12.71 7.73 -7.27
CA SER A 161 11.43 8.44 -7.24
C SER A 161 10.30 7.61 -6.62
N GLY A 162 10.64 6.59 -5.82
CA GLY A 162 9.73 5.72 -5.09
C GLY A 162 10.49 4.85 -4.07
N MET A 163 9.85 3.79 -3.58
CA MET A 163 10.44 2.81 -2.65
C MET A 163 10.77 1.48 -3.33
N ASN A 164 10.76 1.42 -4.67
CA ASN A 164 11.07 0.23 -5.46
C ASN A 164 10.16 -0.99 -5.21
N ILE A 165 8.98 -0.82 -4.61
CA ILE A 165 8.06 -1.93 -4.24
C ILE A 165 7.76 -2.85 -5.44
N GLU A 166 7.53 -2.29 -6.64
CA GLU A 166 7.27 -3.11 -7.85
C GLU A 166 8.51 -3.93 -8.26
N LYS A 167 9.70 -3.33 -8.16
CA LYS A 167 10.95 -4.02 -8.49
C LYS A 167 11.23 -5.13 -7.49
N ASP A 168 11.10 -4.86 -6.19
CA ASP A 168 11.34 -5.84 -5.14
C ASP A 168 10.38 -7.03 -5.28
N LEU A 169 9.09 -6.77 -5.56
CA LEU A 169 8.11 -7.81 -5.88
C LEU A 169 8.53 -8.67 -7.06
N LYS A 170 8.89 -8.06 -8.19
CA LYS A 170 9.34 -8.78 -9.40
C LYS A 170 10.60 -9.60 -9.16
N ASP A 171 11.59 -9.03 -8.47
CA ASP A 171 12.85 -9.72 -8.17
C ASP A 171 12.62 -10.93 -7.25
N TRP A 172 11.73 -10.82 -6.26
CA TRP A 172 11.39 -11.90 -5.33
C TRP A 172 10.58 -13.05 -5.96
N THR A 173 9.76 -12.74 -6.98
CA THR A 173 8.84 -13.68 -7.61
C THR A 173 9.33 -14.22 -8.95
N ALA A 174 10.40 -13.65 -9.52
CA ALA A 174 10.97 -14.10 -10.78
C ALA A 174 11.31 -15.60 -10.75
N LYS A 175 10.98 -16.29 -11.85
CA LYS A 175 11.28 -17.71 -12.01
C LYS A 175 12.79 -17.94 -11.91
N GLY A 176 13.21 -18.80 -10.99
CA GLY A 176 14.63 -19.07 -10.75
C GLY A 176 15.36 -17.97 -9.97
N SER A 177 14.64 -17.04 -9.34
CA SER A 177 15.24 -15.98 -8.52
C SER A 177 16.14 -16.56 -7.43
N ALA A 178 17.39 -16.08 -7.42
CA ALA A 178 18.36 -16.35 -6.37
C ALA A 178 18.23 -15.37 -5.19
N VAL A 179 17.32 -14.38 -5.28
CA VAL A 179 17.12 -13.40 -4.22
C VAL A 179 16.54 -14.10 -2.99
N LYS A 180 17.30 -14.08 -1.90
CA LYS A 180 16.86 -14.60 -0.61
C LYS A 180 15.75 -13.69 -0.08
N LEU A 181 14.60 -14.29 0.23
CA LEU A 181 13.52 -13.58 0.90
C LEU A 181 13.93 -13.26 2.34
N ASP A 182 13.73 -12.02 2.75
CA ASP A 182 13.78 -11.59 4.14
C ASP A 182 12.33 -11.44 4.65
N PRO A 183 11.88 -12.29 5.60
CA PRO A 183 10.53 -12.19 6.14
C PRO A 183 10.21 -10.80 6.71
N ALA A 184 11.18 -10.09 7.30
CA ALA A 184 10.93 -8.74 7.82
C ALA A 184 10.67 -7.75 6.68
N ALA A 185 11.42 -7.83 5.59
CA ALA A 185 11.16 -7.01 4.40
C ALA A 185 9.80 -7.34 3.75
N VAL A 186 9.40 -8.62 3.75
CA VAL A 186 8.09 -9.06 3.25
C VAL A 186 6.95 -8.55 4.14
N GLU A 187 7.10 -8.57 5.47
CA GLU A 187 6.13 -7.99 6.40
C GLU A 187 5.93 -6.49 6.12
N LEU A 188 7.01 -5.72 5.98
CA LEU A 188 6.94 -4.29 5.67
C LEU A 188 6.28 -4.02 4.31
N LEU A 189 6.65 -4.78 3.29
CA LEU A 189 6.03 -4.68 1.96
C LEU A 189 4.53 -4.95 2.05
N ALA A 190 4.12 -6.00 2.74
CA ALA A 190 2.72 -6.39 2.86
C ALA A 190 1.89 -5.34 3.63
N VAL A 191 2.42 -4.74 4.71
CA VAL A 191 1.72 -3.64 5.41
C VAL A 191 1.51 -2.44 4.48
N ARG A 192 2.56 -2.03 3.74
CA ARG A 192 2.46 -0.93 2.76
C ARG A 192 1.45 -1.26 1.66
N SER A 193 1.55 -2.44 1.07
CA SER A 193 0.65 -2.91 0.02
C SER A 193 -0.80 -2.92 0.50
N ALA A 194 -1.08 -3.41 1.71
CA ALA A 194 -2.43 -3.41 2.25
C ALA A 194 -3.00 -1.98 2.33
N VAL A 195 -2.30 -1.04 2.96
CA VAL A 195 -2.78 0.35 3.09
C VAL A 195 -2.90 1.05 1.74
N LEU A 196 -1.94 0.86 0.84
CA LEU A 196 -1.98 1.43 -0.51
C LEU A 196 -3.18 0.91 -1.33
N ASN A 197 -3.55 -0.36 -1.14
CA ASN A 197 -4.70 -0.94 -1.83
C ASN A 197 -6.04 -0.51 -1.22
N GLU A 198 -6.11 -0.14 0.07
CA GLU A 198 -7.31 0.55 0.59
C GLU A 198 -7.47 1.93 -0.04
N TYR A 199 -6.37 2.70 -0.20
CA TYR A 199 -6.43 3.94 -0.98
C TYR A 199 -6.86 3.69 -2.43
N ALA A 200 -6.39 2.61 -3.06
CA ALA A 200 -6.84 2.26 -4.39
C ALA A 200 -8.35 1.96 -4.39
N HIS A 201 -8.84 1.18 -3.44
CA HIS A 201 -10.25 0.82 -3.30
C HIS A 201 -11.16 2.05 -3.24
N ASP A 202 -10.78 3.06 -2.45
CA ASP A 202 -11.57 4.27 -2.19
C ASP A 202 -11.43 5.36 -3.25
N TYR A 203 -10.30 5.38 -3.97
CA TYR A 203 -10.00 6.39 -4.98
C TYR A 203 -9.82 5.75 -6.37
N PRO A 204 -10.87 5.11 -6.94
CA PRO A 204 -10.80 4.51 -8.26
C PRO A 204 -10.56 5.57 -9.31
N ASN A 205 -9.67 5.29 -10.27
CA ASN A 205 -9.36 6.23 -11.34
C ASN A 205 -10.45 6.32 -12.42
N GLU A 206 -10.26 7.23 -13.38
CA GLU A 206 -11.22 7.45 -14.47
C GLU A 206 -11.52 6.19 -15.28
N LYS A 207 -10.49 5.40 -15.65
CA LYS A 207 -10.66 4.12 -16.37
C LYS A 207 -11.57 3.17 -15.57
N ALA A 208 -11.35 3.03 -14.27
CA ALA A 208 -12.18 2.19 -13.39
C ALA A 208 -13.63 2.67 -13.30
N ARG A 209 -13.89 3.99 -13.37
CA ARG A 209 -15.24 4.58 -13.25
C ARG A 209 -16.08 4.54 -14.53
N THR A 210 -15.50 4.16 -15.65
CA THR A 210 -16.19 4.12 -16.95
C THR A 210 -17.40 3.17 -17.00
N SER A 211 -17.47 2.17 -16.13
CA SER A 211 -18.64 1.30 -15.99
C SER A 211 -18.74 0.68 -14.59
N PRO A 212 -19.94 0.27 -14.14
CA PRO A 212 -20.09 -0.46 -12.88
C PRO A 212 -19.27 -1.74 -12.81
N GLN A 213 -19.09 -2.43 -13.94
CA GLN A 213 -18.28 -3.65 -14.02
C GLN A 213 -16.80 -3.35 -13.79
N ASN A 214 -16.28 -2.28 -14.39
CA ASN A 214 -14.88 -1.86 -14.19
C ASN A 214 -14.63 -1.43 -12.74
N LEU A 215 -15.58 -0.72 -12.13
CA LEU A 215 -15.46 -0.31 -10.74
C LEU A 215 -15.43 -1.53 -9.80
N LYS A 216 -16.33 -2.50 -10.02
CA LYS A 216 -16.38 -3.74 -9.24
C LYS A 216 -15.09 -4.55 -9.35
N GLU A 217 -14.51 -4.64 -10.54
CA GLU A 217 -13.27 -5.36 -10.77
C GLU A 217 -12.06 -4.65 -10.18
N TRP A 218 -11.97 -3.33 -10.29
CA TRP A 218 -10.99 -2.50 -9.60
C TRP A 218 -11.03 -2.71 -8.08
N GLN A 219 -12.22 -2.63 -7.50
CA GLN A 219 -12.43 -2.86 -6.07
C GLN A 219 -12.08 -4.28 -5.67
N LYS A 220 -12.34 -5.26 -6.53
CA LYS A 220 -11.93 -6.65 -6.34
C LYS A 220 -10.41 -6.79 -6.31
N PHE A 221 -9.67 -6.24 -7.28
CA PHE A 221 -8.20 -6.31 -7.26
C PHE A 221 -7.59 -5.67 -6.02
N SER A 222 -8.15 -4.53 -5.60
CA SER A 222 -7.74 -3.83 -4.39
C SER A 222 -7.96 -4.71 -3.16
N LYS A 223 -9.15 -5.30 -3.02
CA LYS A 223 -9.50 -6.19 -1.91
C LYS A 223 -8.65 -7.47 -1.89
N ASP A 224 -8.49 -8.13 -3.03
CA ASP A 224 -7.66 -9.34 -3.15
C ASP A 224 -6.21 -9.04 -2.73
N SER A 225 -5.68 -7.86 -3.09
CA SER A 225 -4.33 -7.42 -2.69
C SER A 225 -4.22 -7.17 -1.18
N VAL A 226 -5.25 -6.59 -0.56
CA VAL A 226 -5.33 -6.44 0.91
C VAL A 226 -5.35 -7.80 1.60
N ASP A 227 -6.17 -8.74 1.10
CA ASP A 227 -6.30 -10.07 1.71
C ASP A 227 -5.01 -10.90 1.54
N LEU A 228 -4.37 -10.87 0.37
CA LEU A 228 -3.03 -11.45 0.16
C LEU A 228 -1.96 -10.83 1.06
N SER A 229 -2.03 -9.52 1.30
CA SER A 229 -1.10 -8.83 2.21
C SER A 229 -1.27 -9.31 3.65
N LYS A 230 -2.51 -9.55 4.11
CA LYS A 230 -2.77 -10.16 5.43
C LYS A 230 -2.14 -11.55 5.54
N GLU A 231 -2.32 -12.38 4.51
CA GLU A 231 -1.73 -13.71 4.47
C GLU A 231 -0.20 -13.70 4.45
N LEU A 232 0.41 -12.73 3.75
CA LEU A 232 1.86 -12.52 3.76
C LEU A 232 2.37 -12.16 5.14
N ILE A 233 1.71 -11.24 5.84
CA ILE A 233 2.08 -10.86 7.22
C ILE A 233 1.95 -12.06 8.15
N ALA A 234 0.85 -12.81 8.06
CA ALA A 234 0.62 -14.00 8.89
C ALA A 234 1.68 -15.08 8.67
N GLU A 235 2.22 -15.23 7.46
CA GLU A 235 3.31 -16.16 7.17
C GLU A 235 4.67 -15.60 7.60
N ALA A 236 4.96 -14.33 7.30
CA ALA A 236 6.25 -13.69 7.53
C ALA A 236 6.57 -13.53 9.03
N THR A 237 5.55 -13.42 9.87
CA THR A 237 5.68 -13.21 11.32
C THR A 237 5.72 -14.51 12.13
N LYS A 238 5.64 -15.69 11.49
CA LYS A 238 5.82 -16.97 12.17
C LYS A 238 7.22 -17.09 12.74
N LYS A 239 7.36 -17.85 13.83
CA LYS A 239 8.68 -18.22 14.40
C LYS A 239 9.58 -18.92 13.36
N ALA A 240 8.98 -19.71 12.47
CA ALA A 240 9.65 -20.35 11.35
C ALA A 240 8.81 -20.12 10.07
N PRO A 241 9.06 -19.04 9.32
CA PRO A 241 8.33 -18.73 8.10
C PRO A 241 8.56 -19.77 7.01
N ASP A 242 7.49 -20.18 6.30
CA ASP A 242 7.63 -21.01 5.11
C ASP A 242 7.95 -20.13 3.89
N PHE A 243 9.22 -20.16 3.48
CA PHE A 243 9.71 -19.40 2.33
C PHE A 243 9.05 -19.77 0.99
N LYS A 244 8.60 -21.02 0.82
CA LYS A 244 7.86 -21.43 -0.37
C LYS A 244 6.46 -20.80 -0.34
N ALA A 245 5.78 -20.86 0.80
CA ALA A 245 4.48 -20.23 0.99
C ALA A 245 4.55 -18.70 0.82
N LEU A 246 5.58 -18.03 1.36
CA LEU A 246 5.82 -16.60 1.14
C LEU A 246 5.97 -16.29 -0.35
N ARG A 247 6.82 -17.03 -1.06
CA ARG A 247 7.02 -16.81 -2.50
C ARG A 247 5.73 -17.01 -3.29
N THR A 248 4.97 -18.07 -3.01
CA THR A 248 3.67 -18.30 -3.68
C THR A 248 2.71 -17.13 -3.47
N LYS A 249 2.60 -16.61 -2.24
CA LYS A 249 1.73 -15.47 -1.94
C LYS A 249 2.24 -14.16 -2.57
N LEU A 250 3.54 -13.93 -2.58
CA LEU A 250 4.16 -12.78 -3.27
C LEU A 250 3.88 -12.84 -4.78
N THR A 251 3.98 -14.02 -5.40
CA THR A 251 3.66 -14.21 -6.82
C THR A 251 2.18 -13.92 -7.09
N ALA A 252 1.27 -14.33 -6.21
CA ALA A 252 -0.15 -14.01 -6.34
C ALA A 252 -0.43 -12.50 -6.17
N LEU A 253 0.27 -11.83 -5.25
CA LEU A 253 0.17 -10.39 -5.05
C LEU A 253 0.71 -9.64 -6.29
N GLU A 254 1.88 -10.02 -6.78
CA GLU A 254 2.47 -9.45 -8.00
C GLU A 254 1.52 -9.61 -9.20
N ALA A 255 0.94 -10.80 -9.39
CA ALA A 255 -0.02 -11.04 -10.47
C ALA A 255 -1.27 -10.16 -10.33
N THR A 256 -1.79 -9.98 -9.11
CA THR A 256 -2.92 -9.07 -8.85
C THR A 256 -2.57 -7.62 -9.19
N CYS A 257 -1.41 -7.14 -8.74
CA CYS A 257 -0.93 -5.80 -9.08
C CYS A 257 -0.73 -5.62 -10.59
N THR A 258 -0.10 -6.60 -11.26
CA THR A 258 0.15 -6.58 -12.70
C THR A 258 -1.15 -6.59 -13.50
N ASN A 259 -2.15 -7.39 -13.12
CA ASN A 259 -3.46 -7.40 -13.78
C ASN A 259 -4.21 -6.08 -13.59
N CYS A 260 -4.21 -5.54 -12.37
CA CYS A 260 -4.81 -4.23 -12.09
C CYS A 260 -4.15 -3.12 -12.91
N HIS A 261 -2.81 -3.06 -12.90
CA HIS A 261 -2.06 -2.09 -13.69
C HIS A 261 -2.27 -2.25 -15.20
N GLY A 262 -2.23 -3.48 -15.73
CA GLY A 262 -2.44 -3.74 -17.15
C GLY A 262 -3.80 -3.27 -17.67
N LYS A 263 -4.81 -3.23 -16.79
CA LYS A 263 -6.16 -2.79 -17.17
C LYS A 263 -6.43 -1.32 -16.89
N TYR A 264 -5.95 -0.80 -15.77
CA TYR A 264 -6.37 0.50 -15.25
C TYR A 264 -5.26 1.53 -15.14
N ARG A 265 -3.98 1.17 -15.28
CA ARG A 265 -2.92 2.17 -15.27
C ARG A 265 -3.11 3.15 -16.43
N PHE A 266 -2.82 4.42 -16.20
CA PHE A 266 -2.70 5.38 -17.29
C PHE A 266 -1.43 5.06 -18.07
N ASP A 267 -1.57 4.94 -19.38
CA ASP A 267 -0.44 4.83 -20.29
C ASP A 267 0.15 6.25 -20.40
N ASP A 268 0.92 6.64 -19.39
CA ASP A 268 1.69 7.89 -19.39
C ASP A 268 2.96 7.74 -20.22
#